data_AF-A0A1H9NMD0-F1
#
_entry.id   AF-A0A1H9NMD0-F1
#
_cell.length_a   1.000
_cell.length_b   1.000
_cell.length_c   1.000
_cell.angle_alpha   90.00
_cell.angle_beta   90.00
_cell.angle_gamma   90.00
#
_symmetry.space_group_name_H-M   'P 1'
#
loop_
_entity.id
_entity.type
_entity.pdbx_description
1 polymer ?
#
loop_
_entity_poly.entity_id
_entity_poly.type
_entity_poly.pdbx_seq_one_letter_code
_entity_poly.pdbx_strand_id
1 'polypeptide(L)'
;MKREKNNPRRWINYQDHPNVHRIVLTRLQNGVTLDQAHEIFMRFFVRNQSAPAVATEMRIDYKTTCDILYGVVWPQAYKQWSSDPFN
;
A
#
# COMPACT_ATOMS: atom_id res chain seq x y z
N MET A 1 -3.01 52.19 -7.15
CA MET A 1 -4.26 51.45 -6.88
C MET A 1 -4.70 50.75 -8.16
N LYS A 2 -4.41 49.45 -8.32
CA LYS A 2 -5.10 48.52 -9.24
C LYS A 2 -4.98 47.11 -8.64
N ARG A 3 -6.10 46.55 -8.20
CA ARG A 3 -6.26 45.14 -7.82
C ARG A 3 -6.37 44.33 -9.10
N GLU A 4 -5.59 43.26 -9.25
CA GLU A 4 -5.95 42.24 -10.23
C GLU A 4 -5.55 40.81 -9.80
N LYS A 5 -6.58 40.13 -9.28
CA LYS A 5 -6.95 38.71 -9.52
C LYS A 5 -6.04 37.61 -8.97
N ASN A 6 -6.43 37.20 -7.76
CA ASN A 6 -6.42 35.82 -7.25
C ASN A 6 -6.48 34.77 -8.38
N ASN A 7 -5.37 34.06 -8.64
CA ASN A 7 -5.29 32.99 -9.62
C ASN A 7 -5.09 31.65 -8.86
N PRO A 8 -6.13 30.79 -8.77
CA PRO A 8 -6.09 29.56 -7.97
C PRO A 8 -5.33 28.40 -8.63
N ARG A 9 -4.50 28.66 -9.66
CA ARG A 9 -3.73 27.64 -10.39
C ARG A 9 -2.23 27.90 -10.37
N ARG A 10 -1.68 28.24 -9.20
CA ARG A 10 -0.23 28.18 -9.00
C ARG A 10 0.15 26.72 -8.81
N TRP A 11 0.44 26.04 -9.92
CA TRP A 11 1.02 24.71 -9.93
C TRP A 11 2.28 24.76 -9.06
N ILE A 12 2.23 24.08 -7.91
CA ILE A 12 3.41 23.85 -7.10
C ILE A 12 4.34 23.01 -7.97
N ASN A 13 5.47 23.58 -8.39
CA ASN A 13 6.53 22.85 -9.04
C ASN A 13 7.10 21.86 -8.02
N TYR A 14 6.77 20.57 -8.17
CA TYR A 14 7.20 19.48 -7.29
C TYR A 14 8.71 19.20 -7.33
N GLN A 15 9.51 20.00 -8.06
CA GLN A 15 10.92 19.75 -8.33
C GLN A 15 11.89 20.30 -7.28
N ASP A 16 11.43 21.10 -6.31
CA ASP A 16 12.31 21.79 -5.35
C ASP A 16 12.47 21.09 -3.98
N HIS A 17 12.00 19.85 -3.83
CA HIS A 17 12.13 19.11 -2.57
C HIS A 17 13.09 17.91 -2.68
N PRO A 18 14.36 18.06 -2.28
CA PRO A 18 15.35 16.96 -2.32
C PRO A 18 15.03 15.80 -1.35
N ASN A 19 14.00 15.92 -0.52
CA ASN A 19 13.50 14.83 0.35
C ASN A 19 12.27 14.08 -0.21
N VAL A 20 11.73 14.47 -1.37
CA VAL A 20 10.58 13.78 -2.00
C VAL A 20 11.05 12.63 -2.91
N HIS A 21 12.32 12.61 -3.32
CA HIS A 21 12.89 11.60 -4.21
C HIS A 21 13.31 10.29 -3.54
N ARG A 22 13.30 10.23 -2.20
CA ARG A 22 13.41 8.97 -1.45
C ARG A 22 12.05 8.41 -1.06
N ILE A 23 10.97 8.94 -1.64
CA ILE A 23 9.73 8.18 -1.79
C ILE A 23 9.98 7.25 -2.98
N VAL A 24 10.72 6.17 -2.70
CA VAL A 24 10.81 5.04 -3.61
C VAL A 24 9.37 4.66 -3.93
N LEU A 25 9.02 4.75 -5.21
CA LEU A 25 7.75 4.38 -5.83
C LEU A 25 7.40 2.93 -5.49
N THR A 26 6.99 2.67 -4.25
CA THR A 26 6.32 1.44 -3.88
C THR A 26 5.00 1.50 -4.62
N ARG A 27 4.88 0.72 -5.70
CA ARG A 27 3.63 0.63 -6.46
C ARG A 27 2.52 0.27 -5.47
N LEU A 28 1.59 1.19 -5.27
CA LEU A 28 0.39 0.95 -4.49
C LEU A 28 -0.61 0.22 -5.38
N GLN A 29 -1.14 -0.90 -4.90
CA GLN A 29 -2.30 -1.56 -5.48
C GLN A 29 -3.40 -1.56 -4.43
N ASN A 30 -4.54 -0.92 -4.74
CA ASN A 30 -5.63 -0.64 -3.81
C ASN A 30 -5.16 0.01 -2.49
N GLY A 31 -4.20 0.94 -2.57
CA GLY A 31 -3.66 1.65 -1.41
C GLY A 31 -2.69 0.82 -0.55
N VAL A 32 -2.28 -0.36 -1.01
CA VAL A 32 -1.38 -1.28 -0.29
C VAL A 32 -0.10 -1.51 -1.09
N THR A 33 1.06 -1.43 -0.43
CA THR A 33 2.36 -1.75 -1.01
C THR A 33 2.58 -3.26 -1.07
N LEU A 34 3.54 -3.70 -1.89
CA LEU A 34 3.95 -5.12 -1.93
C LEU A 34 4.43 -5.62 -0.56
N ASP A 35 5.20 -4.80 0.17
CA ASP A 35 5.70 -5.17 1.51
C ASP A 35 4.58 -5.32 2.53
N GLN A 36 3.57 -4.46 2.47
CA GLN A 36 2.38 -4.59 3.30
C GLN A 36 1.60 -5.87 2.95
N ALA A 37 1.54 -6.24 1.67
CA ALA A 37 0.93 -7.51 1.27
C ALA A 37 1.71 -8.71 1.84
N HIS A 38 3.04 -8.70 1.80
CA HIS A 38 3.86 -9.74 2.44
C HIS A 38 3.67 -9.78 3.97
N GLU A 39 3.60 -8.63 4.64
CA GLU A 39 3.34 -8.59 6.09
C GLU A 39 1.95 -9.15 6.42
N ILE A 40 0.94 -8.93 5.57
CA ILE A 40 -0.39 -9.57 5.73
C ILE A 40 -0.27 -11.09 5.66
N PHE A 41 0.47 -11.64 4.68
CA PHE A 41 0.71 -13.08 4.58
C PHE A 41 1.42 -13.63 5.81
N MET A 42 2.51 -12.99 6.26
CA MET A 42 3.25 -13.40 7.46
C MET A 42 2.37 -13.38 8.71
N ARG A 43 1.57 -12.33 8.91
CA ARG A 43 0.70 -12.22 10.09
C ARG A 43 -0.41 -13.26 10.09
N PHE A 44 -1.04 -13.49 8.93
CA PHE A 44 -2.14 -14.42 8.82
C PHE A 44 -1.66 -15.88 8.89
N PHE A 45 -0.69 -16.27 8.06
CA PHE A 45 -0.28 -17.68 7.94
C PHE A 45 0.78 -18.10 8.97
N VAL A 46 1.76 -17.24 9.29
CA VAL A 46 2.86 -17.61 10.22
C VAL A 46 2.51 -17.29 11.66
N ARG A 47 1.95 -16.10 11.90
CA ARG A 47 1.58 -15.66 13.26
C ARG A 47 0.16 -16.08 13.66
N ASN A 48 -0.57 -16.75 12.77
CA ASN A 48 -1.93 -17.24 12.99
C ASN A 48 -2.90 -16.15 13.48
N GLN A 49 -2.71 -14.90 13.05
CA GLN A 49 -3.62 -13.80 13.34
C GLN A 49 -4.86 -13.89 12.44
N SER A 50 -6.03 -13.55 12.98
CA SER A 50 -7.24 -13.50 12.17
C SER A 50 -7.21 -12.33 11.19
N ALA A 51 -7.78 -12.50 10.00
CA ALA A 51 -7.83 -11.44 8.98
C ALA A 51 -8.43 -10.11 9.49
N PRO A 52 -9.50 -10.10 10.34
CA PRO A 52 -10.00 -8.85 10.94
C PRO A 52 -8.99 -8.16 11.86
N ALA A 53 -8.20 -8.92 12.62
CA ALA A 53 -7.18 -8.36 13.50
C ALA A 53 -6.05 -7.72 12.68
N VAL A 54 -5.58 -8.42 11.63
CA VAL A 54 -4.55 -7.89 10.71
C VAL A 54 -5.02 -6.60 10.05
N ALA A 55 -6.25 -6.57 9.52
CA ALA A 55 -6.84 -5.38 8.89
C ALA A 55 -6.88 -4.19 9.87
N THR A 56 -7.33 -4.44 11.10
CA THR A 56 -7.44 -3.41 12.14
C THR A 56 -6.07 -2.86 12.56
N GLU A 57 -5.10 -3.74 12.84
CA GLU A 57 -3.76 -3.36 13.29
C GLU A 57 -2.96 -2.64 12.21
N MET A 58 -3.10 -3.08 10.95
CA MET A 58 -2.40 -2.47 9.81
C MET A 58 -3.13 -1.26 9.23
N ARG A 59 -4.35 -0.96 9.71
CA ARG A 59 -5.23 0.10 9.19
C ARG A 59 -5.50 -0.05 7.69
N ILE A 60 -5.72 -1.28 7.25
CA ILE A 60 -6.08 -1.64 5.88
C ILE A 60 -7.55 -2.08 5.90
N ASP A 61 -8.31 -1.72 4.86
CA ASP A 61 -9.69 -2.20 4.73
C ASP A 61 -9.73 -3.74 4.83
N TYR A 62 -10.66 -4.27 5.60
CA TYR A 62 -10.85 -5.70 5.75
C TYR A 62 -11.05 -6.39 4.39
N LYS A 63 -11.83 -5.78 3.49
CA LYS A 63 -12.02 -6.29 2.13
C LYS A 63 -10.70 -6.36 1.39
N THR A 64 -9.89 -5.30 1.42
CA THR A 64 -8.57 -5.27 0.78
C THR A 64 -7.65 -6.34 1.38
N THR A 65 -7.71 -6.55 2.69
CA THR A 65 -6.95 -7.61 3.37
C THR A 65 -7.34 -8.99 2.85
N CYS A 66 -8.63 -9.28 2.74
CA CYS A 66 -9.12 -10.53 2.13
C CYS A 66 -8.72 -10.64 0.67
N ASP A 67 -8.89 -9.59 -0.13
CA ASP A 67 -8.53 -9.58 -1.56
C ASP A 67 -7.02 -9.83 -1.75
N ILE A 68 -6.16 -9.41 -0.81
CA ILE A 68 -4.73 -9.74 -0.81
C ILE A 68 -4.50 -11.22 -0.49
N LEU A 69 -5.15 -11.75 0.55
CA LEU A 69 -5.01 -13.16 0.95
C LEU A 69 -5.50 -14.12 -0.14
N TYR A 70 -6.49 -13.72 -0.95
CA TYR A 70 -6.96 -14.47 -2.12
C TYR A 70 -6.15 -14.19 -3.40
N GLY A 71 -5.12 -13.34 -3.33
CA GLY A 71 -4.26 -13.02 -4.48
C GLY A 71 -4.91 -12.15 -5.55
N VAL A 72 -6.02 -11.45 -5.24
CA VAL A 72 -6.73 -10.56 -6.16
C VAL A 72 -5.98 -9.24 -6.35
N VAL A 73 -5.51 -8.63 -5.26
CA VAL A 73 -4.77 -7.36 -5.33
C VAL A 73 -3.31 -7.62 -5.72
N TRP A 74 -2.63 -8.54 -5.05
CA TRP A 74 -1.23 -8.87 -5.30
C TRP A 74 -1.04 -10.36 -5.67
N PRO A 75 -1.41 -10.77 -6.91
CA PRO A 75 -1.29 -12.16 -7.33
C PRO A 75 0.14 -12.69 -7.33
N GLN A 76 1.13 -11.80 -7.51
CA GLN A 76 2.55 -12.17 -7.50
C GLN A 76 3.02 -12.52 -6.07
N ALA A 77 2.62 -11.72 -5.08
CA ALA A 77 2.91 -11.98 -3.67
C ALA A 77 2.25 -13.29 -3.20
N TYR A 78 0.99 -13.51 -3.60
CA TYR A 78 0.29 -14.77 -3.34
C TYR A 78 1.03 -15.97 -3.94
N LYS A 79 1.43 -15.89 -5.21
CA LYS A 79 2.19 -16.96 -5.87
C LYS A 79 3.48 -17.25 -5.13
N GLN A 80 4.28 -16.22 -4.83
CA GLN A 80 5.53 -16.36 -4.09
C GLN A 80 5.32 -17.03 -2.74
N TRP A 81 4.28 -16.63 -2.01
CA TRP A 81 3.90 -17.23 -0.73
C TRP A 81 3.49 -18.70 -0.85
N SER A 82 2.61 -19.01 -1.81
CA SER A 82 2.04 -20.35 -2.02
C SER A 82 3.00 -21.35 -2.68
N SER A 83 4.04 -20.87 -3.36
CA SER A 83 5.04 -21.71 -4.03
C SER A 83 6.17 -22.18 -3.11
N ASP A 84 6.25 -21.63 -1.89
CA ASP A 84 7.25 -22.04 -0.91
C ASP A 84 6.79 -23.36 -0.25
N PRO A 85 7.50 -24.49 -0.47
CA PRO A 85 7.11 -25.80 0.08
C PRO A 85 7.24 -25.89 1.61
N PHE A 86 7.74 -24.83 2.27
CA PHE A 86 7.90 -24.76 3.71
C PHE A 86 6.89 -23.82 4.41
N ASN A 87 5.87 -23.35 3.68
CA ASN A 87 4.68 -22.68 4.23
C ASN A 87 3.47 -23.62 4.29
#